data_AF-A0A453F0Q1-F1
#
_entry.id   AF-A0A453F0Q1-F1
#
_cell.length_a   1.000
_cell.length_b   1.000
_cell.length_c   1.000
_cell.angle_alpha   90.00
_cell.angle_beta   90.00
_cell.angle_gamma   90.00
#
_symmetry.space_group_name_H-M   'P 1'
#
loop_
_entity.id
_entity.type
_entity.pdbx_description
1 polymer ?
#
loop_
_entity_poly.entity_id
_entity_poly.type
_entity_poly.pdbx_seq_one_letter_code
_entity_poly.pdbx_strand_id
1 'polypeptide(L)'
;MLGVFVLMIAVPAVATERASAKFVFTHLNTDNSAGIHNNLYIFVLGLLMSQYTLTGYDASAHMTEETKNADKNGPIGIISAISISIVVGWGYILGITFAVKEIPYLLSPDNEAGGYAIAEVFYLAFKSRYGSGVGGIVCLGIVAVAIYFCGMSSVTSNSR
;
A
#
# COMPACT_ATOMS: atom_id res chain seq x y z
N MET A 1 10.59 -3.17 5.70
CA MET A 1 10.79 -2.99 4.24
C MET A 1 10.79 -4.30 3.45
N LEU A 2 11.51 -5.35 3.86
CA LEU A 2 11.58 -6.64 3.13
C LEU A 2 10.21 -7.16 2.65
N GLY A 3 9.19 -7.16 3.52
CA GLY A 3 7.84 -7.60 3.14
C GLY A 3 7.23 -6.79 2.00
N VAL A 4 7.36 -5.46 2.01
CA VAL A 4 6.83 -4.59 0.94
C VAL A 4 7.59 -4.82 -0.36
N PHE A 5 8.92 -4.99 -0.32
CA PHE A 5 9.70 -5.35 -1.50
C PHE A 5 9.27 -6.69 -2.11
N VAL A 6 9.03 -7.69 -1.27
CA VAL A 6 8.51 -8.98 -1.72
C VAL A 6 7.16 -8.81 -2.40
N LEU A 7 6.23 -8.06 -1.80
CA LEU A 7 4.91 -7.83 -2.38
C LEU A 7 4.95 -7.00 -3.67
N MET A 8 5.83 -6.00 -3.73
CA MET A 8 6.07 -5.16 -4.92
C MET A 8 6.47 -5.99 -6.14
N ILE A 9 7.19 -7.09 -5.95
CA ILE A 9 7.63 -7.97 -7.05
C ILE A 9 6.64 -9.12 -7.26
N ALA A 10 6.16 -9.75 -6.18
CA ALA A 10 5.32 -10.93 -6.25
C ALA A 10 3.97 -10.64 -6.91
N VAL A 11 3.30 -9.54 -6.55
CA VAL A 11 1.95 -9.23 -7.05
C VAL A 11 1.94 -9.02 -8.57
N PRO A 12 2.83 -8.19 -9.16
CA PRO A 12 2.88 -8.02 -10.63
C PRO A 12 3.40 -9.25 -11.37
N ALA A 13 4.24 -10.07 -10.74
CA ALA A 13 4.77 -11.30 -11.32
C ALA A 13 3.69 -12.39 -11.42
N VAL A 14 2.77 -12.43 -10.45
CA VAL A 14 1.69 -13.42 -10.42
C VAL A 14 0.48 -12.97 -11.25
N ALA A 15 0.25 -11.66 -11.37
CA ALA A 15 -0.80 -11.11 -12.23
C ALA A 15 -0.58 -11.48 -13.71
N THR A 16 -1.36 -12.45 -14.20
CA THR A 16 -1.37 -12.93 -15.59
C THR A 16 -2.00 -11.95 -16.56
N GLU A 17 -3.05 -11.27 -16.11
CA GLU A 17 -3.76 -10.24 -16.84
C GLU A 17 -3.51 -8.91 -16.16
N ARG A 18 -3.20 -7.88 -16.97
CA ARG A 18 -2.82 -6.56 -16.48
C ARG A 18 -3.73 -5.50 -17.06
N ALA A 19 -4.12 -4.55 -16.24
CA ALA A 19 -4.82 -3.36 -16.69
C ALA A 19 -3.96 -2.58 -17.70
N SER A 20 -4.61 -1.87 -18.63
CA SER A 20 -3.89 -1.05 -19.59
C SER A 20 -3.21 0.14 -18.91
N ALA A 21 -2.05 0.59 -19.41
CA ALA A 21 -1.39 1.78 -18.89
C ALA A 21 -2.30 3.03 -18.96
N LYS A 22 -3.17 3.10 -19.99
CA LYS A 22 -4.18 4.15 -20.09
C LYS A 22 -5.13 4.12 -18.88
N PHE A 23 -5.62 2.94 -18.51
CA PHE A 23 -6.45 2.80 -17.30
C PHE A 23 -5.69 3.26 -16.06
N VAL A 24 -4.48 2.75 -15.84
CA VAL A 24 -3.69 3.05 -14.63
C VAL A 24 -3.42 4.56 -14.45
N PHE A 25 -3.14 5.29 -15.52
CA PHE A 25 -2.75 6.71 -15.43
C PHE A 25 -3.86 7.72 -15.69
N THR A 26 -5.00 7.30 -16.27
CA THR A 26 -6.05 8.26 -16.69
C THR A 26 -7.44 7.94 -16.15
N HIS A 27 -7.67 6.74 -15.63
CA HIS A 27 -8.99 6.36 -15.15
C HIS A 27 -9.23 6.87 -13.73
N LEU A 28 -10.26 7.70 -13.56
CA LEU A 28 -10.80 8.10 -12.26
C LEU A 28 -12.16 7.44 -12.07
N ASN A 29 -12.38 6.78 -10.93
CA ASN A 29 -13.62 6.06 -10.68
C ASN A 29 -14.75 7.02 -10.24
N THR A 30 -15.49 7.55 -11.22
CA THR A 30 -16.64 8.45 -11.03
C THR A 30 -17.94 7.73 -10.71
N ASP A 31 -18.00 6.41 -10.94
CA ASP A 31 -19.15 5.54 -10.63
C ASP A 31 -18.98 4.91 -9.24
N ASN A 32 -18.91 5.78 -8.22
CA ASN A 32 -18.82 5.37 -6.83
C ASN A 32 -20.18 5.43 -6.14
N SER A 33 -20.37 4.59 -5.13
CA SER A 33 -21.59 4.54 -4.31
C SER A 33 -21.87 5.83 -3.52
N ALA A 34 -20.92 6.77 -3.48
CA ALA A 34 -21.03 8.05 -2.80
C ALA A 34 -21.60 9.17 -3.70
N GLY A 35 -21.86 8.92 -4.99
CA GLY A 35 -22.42 9.90 -5.93
C GLY A 35 -21.46 11.04 -6.29
N ILE A 36 -20.15 10.83 -6.11
CA ILE A 36 -19.13 11.84 -6.40
C ILE A 36 -18.73 11.72 -7.87
N HIS A 37 -19.10 12.71 -8.67
CA HIS A 37 -18.76 12.74 -10.11
C HIS A 37 -17.67 13.77 -10.48
N ASN A 38 -17.18 14.56 -9.51
CA ASN A 38 -16.17 15.57 -9.77
C ASN A 38 -14.75 14.98 -9.76
N ASN A 39 -14.10 14.97 -10.93
CA ASN A 39 -12.74 14.45 -11.12
C ASN A 39 -11.70 15.11 -10.20
N LEU A 40 -11.77 16.43 -10.00
CA LEU A 40 -10.83 17.14 -9.12
C LEU A 40 -10.99 16.66 -7.66
N TYR A 41 -12.24 16.48 -7.24
CA TYR A 41 -12.52 16.02 -5.88
C TYR A 41 -12.01 14.59 -5.65
N ILE A 42 -12.25 13.68 -6.60
CA ILE A 42 -11.73 12.30 -6.54
C ILE A 42 -10.20 12.29 -6.51
N PHE A 43 -9.56 13.15 -7.32
CA PHE A 43 -8.10 13.29 -7.32
C PHE A 43 -7.56 13.75 -5.95
N VAL A 44 -8.16 14.79 -5.35
CA VAL A 44 -7.77 15.28 -4.03
C VAL A 44 -8.01 14.24 -2.93
N LEU A 45 -9.10 13.46 -3.01
CA LEU A 45 -9.33 12.33 -2.10
C LEU A 45 -8.26 11.24 -2.24
N GLY A 46 -7.80 10.95 -3.46
CA GLY A 46 -6.68 10.04 -3.67
C GLY A 46 -5.38 10.54 -3.04
N LEU A 47 -5.10 11.84 -3.18
CA LEU A 47 -3.95 12.48 -2.52
C LEU A 47 -4.04 12.43 -0.99
N LEU A 48 -5.27 12.57 -0.45
CA LEU A 48 -5.52 12.49 0.99
C LEU A 48 -5.02 11.16 1.57
N MET A 49 -5.27 10.03 0.88
CA MET A 49 -4.84 8.72 1.33
C MET A 49 -3.32 8.54 1.21
N SER A 50 -2.70 9.13 0.18
CA SER A 50 -1.24 9.14 0.04
C SER A 50 -0.57 9.87 1.20
N GLN A 51 -1.14 10.98 1.67
CA GLN A 51 -0.57 11.75 2.78
C GLN A 51 -0.51 10.93 4.08
N TYR A 52 -1.49 10.03 4.29
CA TYR A 52 -1.59 9.23 5.51
C TYR A 52 -0.35 8.34 5.69
N THR A 53 0.29 7.94 4.59
CA THR A 53 1.52 7.13 4.59
C THR A 53 2.75 7.86 5.12
N LEU A 54 2.72 9.19 5.19
CA LEU A 54 3.81 9.99 5.76
C LEU A 54 3.68 10.17 7.28
N THR A 55 2.59 9.71 7.89
CA THR A 55 2.38 9.81 9.33
C THR A 55 3.50 9.07 10.09
N GLY A 56 4.05 9.70 11.13
CA GLY A 56 5.09 9.12 11.99
C GLY A 56 6.53 9.34 11.53
N TYR A 57 6.77 10.21 10.52
CA TYR A 57 8.12 10.59 10.11
C TYR A 57 8.91 11.30 11.23
N ASP A 58 8.20 12.01 12.10
CA ASP A 58 8.69 12.75 13.27
C ASP A 58 9.06 11.84 14.45
N ALA A 59 8.58 10.58 14.48
CA ALA A 59 9.02 9.58 15.46
C ALA A 59 10.56 9.41 15.47
N SER A 60 11.20 9.59 14.30
CA SER A 60 12.67 9.57 14.19
C SER A 60 13.33 10.75 14.94
N ALA A 61 12.65 11.89 15.03
CA ALA A 61 13.13 13.04 15.80
C ALA A 61 13.05 12.75 17.31
N HIS A 62 11.98 12.11 17.78
CA HIS A 62 11.84 11.71 19.19
C HIS A 62 12.89 10.69 19.65
N MET A 63 13.35 9.82 18.74
CA MET A 63 14.37 8.81 19.06
C MET A 63 15.82 9.30 18.81
N THR A 64 15.99 10.59 18.49
CA THR A 64 17.30 11.14 18.13
C THR A 64 18.27 11.19 19.32
N GLU A 65 17.78 11.20 20.56
CA GLU A 65 18.61 11.20 21.78
C GLU A 65 19.51 9.96 21.91
N GLU A 66 19.10 8.81 21.35
CA GLU A 66 19.89 7.56 21.34
C GLU A 66 20.79 7.43 20.10
N THR A 67 20.77 8.43 19.21
CA THR A 67 21.49 8.38 17.94
C THR A 67 22.87 9.03 18.08
N LYS A 68 23.92 8.25 17.83
CA LYS A 68 25.29 8.78 17.77
C LYS A 68 25.38 9.83 16.65
N ASN A 69 25.92 11.02 16.93
CA ASN A 69 25.93 12.17 16.01
C ASN A 69 24.52 12.57 15.52
N ALA A 70 23.60 12.67 16.48
CA ALA A 70 22.20 13.06 16.32
C ALA A 70 21.97 14.28 15.39
N ASP A 71 22.86 15.27 15.47
CA ASP A 71 22.83 16.52 14.69
C ASP A 71 22.86 16.30 13.17
N LYS A 72 23.55 15.26 12.71
CA LYS A 72 23.59 14.85 11.30
C LYS A 72 22.74 13.63 11.00
N ASN A 73 22.82 12.62 11.86
CA ASN A 73 22.23 11.32 11.59
C ASN A 73 20.70 11.31 11.76
N GLY A 74 20.14 12.16 12.62
CA GLY A 74 18.69 12.32 12.75
C GLY A 74 18.05 12.82 11.45
N PRO A 75 18.47 13.99 10.91
CA PRO A 75 17.96 14.50 9.64
C PRO A 75 18.19 13.57 8.45
N ILE A 76 19.36 12.93 8.36
CA ILE A 76 19.66 11.96 7.29
C ILE A 76 18.74 10.73 7.39
N GLY A 77 18.47 10.26 8.61
CA GLY A 77 17.54 9.16 8.88
C GLY A 77 16.14 9.46 8.36
N ILE A 78 15.61 10.65 8.69
CA ILE A 78 14.28 11.10 8.23
C ILE A 78 14.23 11.17 6.69
N ILE A 79 15.18 11.87 6.06
CA ILE A 79 15.18 12.07 4.60
C ILE A 79 15.32 10.73 3.87
N SER A 80 16.21 9.85 4.34
CA SER A 80 16.42 8.54 3.71
C SER A 80 15.20 7.63 3.88
N ALA A 81 14.57 7.60 5.04
CA ALA A 81 13.35 6.82 5.29
C ALA A 81 12.19 7.26 4.40
N ILE A 82 11.96 8.58 4.28
CA ILE A 82 10.94 9.14 3.38
C ILE A 82 11.26 8.80 1.92
N SER A 83 12.50 9.01 1.48
CA SER A 83 12.91 8.79 0.09
C SER A 83 12.71 7.34 -0.34
N ILE A 84 13.13 6.38 0.49
CA ILE A 84 12.95 4.95 0.17
C ILE A 84 11.46 4.59 0.18
N SER A 85 10.69 5.13 1.12
CA SER A 85 9.24 4.87 1.20
C SER A 85 8.50 5.38 -0.05
N ILE A 86 8.89 6.53 -0.59
CA ILE A 86 8.35 7.05 -1.86
C ILE A 86 8.62 6.07 -3.00
N VAL A 87 9.87 5.65 -3.19
CA VAL A 87 10.25 4.79 -4.33
C VAL A 87 9.57 3.42 -4.25
N VAL A 88 9.66 2.76 -3.09
CA VAL A 88 9.12 1.41 -2.89
C VAL A 88 7.59 1.44 -2.84
N GLY A 89 7.01 2.41 -2.15
CA GLY A 89 5.56 2.57 -2.06
C GLY A 89 4.93 2.87 -3.41
N TRP A 90 5.56 3.74 -4.22
CA TRP A 90 5.10 4.04 -5.57
C TRP A 90 5.15 2.81 -6.48
N GLY A 91 6.26 2.06 -6.47
CA GLY A 91 6.37 0.81 -7.24
C GLY A 91 5.34 -0.24 -6.81
N TYR A 92 5.10 -0.38 -5.51
CA TYR A 92 4.09 -1.29 -4.96
C TYR A 92 2.67 -0.90 -5.39
N ILE A 93 2.30 0.37 -5.28
CA ILE A 93 0.98 0.87 -5.69
C ILE A 93 0.78 0.64 -7.18
N LEU A 94 1.75 1.00 -8.02
CA LEU A 94 1.67 0.74 -9.46
C LEU A 94 1.44 -0.74 -9.74
N GLY A 95 2.23 -1.61 -9.10
CA GLY A 95 2.11 -3.06 -9.26
C GLY A 95 0.71 -3.58 -8.94
N ILE A 96 0.09 -3.08 -7.87
CA ILE A 96 -1.29 -3.42 -7.50
C ILE A 96 -2.28 -2.85 -8.51
N THR A 97 -2.14 -1.59 -8.92
CA THR A 97 -3.08 -0.97 -9.87
C THR A 97 -3.09 -1.69 -11.21
N PHE A 98 -1.94 -2.22 -11.65
CA PHE A 98 -1.88 -3.07 -12.85
C PHE A 98 -2.58 -4.43 -12.66
N ALA A 99 -2.69 -4.93 -11.43
CA ALA A 99 -3.38 -6.19 -11.11
C ALA A 99 -4.91 -6.00 -10.87
N VAL A 100 -5.41 -4.76 -10.80
CA VAL A 100 -6.84 -4.46 -10.65
C VAL A 100 -7.59 -4.82 -11.94
N LYS A 101 -8.65 -5.62 -11.82
CA LYS A 101 -9.51 -6.02 -12.94
C LYS A 101 -10.85 -5.29 -12.94
N GLU A 102 -11.69 -5.54 -11.94
CA GLU A 102 -13.06 -5.02 -11.87
C GLU A 102 -13.32 -4.34 -10.52
N ILE A 103 -13.30 -3.01 -10.50
CA ILE A 103 -13.50 -2.25 -9.25
C ILE A 103 -14.84 -2.59 -8.56
N PRO A 104 -15.99 -2.73 -9.27
CA PRO A 104 -17.25 -3.09 -8.63
C PRO A 104 -17.19 -4.44 -7.92
N TYR A 105 -16.54 -5.45 -8.52
CA TYR A 105 -16.37 -6.76 -7.89
C TYR A 105 -15.43 -6.69 -6.68
N LEU A 106 -14.32 -5.96 -6.79
CA LEU A 106 -13.34 -5.80 -5.71
C LEU A 106 -13.93 -5.12 -4.46
N LEU A 107 -14.90 -4.23 -4.65
CA LEU A 107 -15.58 -3.52 -3.55
C LEU A 107 -16.87 -4.20 -3.09
N SER A 108 -17.30 -5.28 -3.76
CA SER A 108 -18.52 -5.99 -3.40
C SER A 108 -18.37 -6.69 -2.05
N PRO A 109 -19.31 -6.51 -1.11
CA PRO A 109 -19.31 -7.27 0.15
C PRO A 109 -19.58 -8.77 -0.06
N ASP A 110 -20.08 -9.17 -1.22
CA ASP A 110 -20.37 -10.56 -1.56
C ASP A 110 -19.15 -11.32 -2.11
N ASN A 111 -17.99 -10.66 -2.26
CA ASN A 111 -16.76 -11.32 -2.69
C ASN A 111 -16.08 -12.10 -1.55
N GLU A 112 -15.10 -12.92 -1.91
CA GLU A 112 -14.36 -13.79 -0.99
C GLU A 112 -13.63 -13.01 0.11
N ALA A 113 -13.27 -11.76 -0.15
CA ALA A 113 -12.65 -10.85 0.81
C ALA A 113 -13.65 -9.90 1.51
N GLY A 114 -14.97 -10.05 1.37
CA GLY A 114 -15.97 -9.21 2.03
C GLY A 114 -15.86 -7.71 1.73
N GLY A 115 -15.43 -7.33 0.53
CA GLY A 115 -15.25 -5.93 0.10
C GLY A 115 -13.87 -5.34 0.39
N TYR A 116 -12.93 -6.11 0.95
CA TYR A 116 -11.54 -5.67 1.12
C TYR A 116 -10.77 -5.76 -0.21
N ALA A 117 -10.75 -4.65 -0.96
CA ALA A 117 -10.19 -4.59 -2.32
C ALA A 117 -8.77 -5.17 -2.46
N ILE A 118 -7.83 -4.85 -1.56
CA ILE A 118 -6.44 -5.36 -1.65
C ILE A 118 -6.39 -6.87 -1.42
N ALA A 119 -7.17 -7.38 -0.47
CA ALA A 119 -7.25 -8.80 -0.19
C ALA A 119 -7.85 -9.58 -1.36
N GLU A 120 -8.89 -9.03 -1.99
CA GLU A 120 -9.49 -9.61 -3.19
C GLU A 120 -8.53 -9.59 -4.37
N VAL A 121 -7.80 -8.49 -4.61
CA VAL A 121 -6.78 -8.42 -5.66
C VAL A 121 -5.71 -9.51 -5.47
N PHE A 122 -5.22 -9.70 -4.25
CA PHE A 122 -4.23 -10.75 -3.97
C PHE A 122 -4.83 -12.14 -4.17
N TYR A 123 -6.04 -12.38 -3.69
CA TYR A 123 -6.72 -13.66 -3.87
C TYR A 123 -6.91 -13.99 -5.35
N LEU A 124 -7.45 -13.05 -6.13
CA LEU A 124 -7.72 -13.22 -7.56
C LEU A 124 -6.45 -13.36 -8.40
N ALA A 125 -5.40 -12.59 -8.10
CA ALA A 125 -4.13 -12.69 -8.82
C ALA A 125 -3.56 -14.11 -8.72
N PHE A 126 -3.53 -14.69 -7.53
CA PHE A 126 -3.04 -16.05 -7.31
C PHE A 126 -4.01 -17.13 -7.82
N LYS A 127 -5.32 -16.94 -7.63
CA LYS A 127 -6.36 -17.86 -8.14
C LYS A 127 -6.32 -17.96 -9.66
N SER A 128 -6.13 -16.84 -10.36
CA SER A 128 -6.05 -16.80 -11.83
C SER A 128 -4.79 -17.48 -12.37
N ARG A 129 -3.65 -17.38 -11.66
CA ARG A 129 -2.38 -17.99 -12.11
C ARG A 129 -2.25 -19.47 -11.78
N TYR A 130 -2.63 -19.85 -10.56
CA TYR A 130 -2.31 -21.16 -9.97
C TYR A 130 -3.55 -22.00 -9.64
N GLY A 131 -4.76 -21.48 -9.90
CA GLY A 131 -6.02 -22.15 -9.53
C GLY A 131 -6.32 -22.15 -8.03
N SER A 132 -5.45 -21.56 -7.20
CA SER A 132 -5.59 -21.49 -5.74
C SER A 132 -5.22 -20.10 -5.22
N GLY A 133 -6.05 -19.56 -4.33
CA GLY A 133 -5.85 -18.25 -3.70
C GLY A 133 -4.93 -18.27 -2.47
N VAL A 134 -4.36 -19.42 -2.11
CA VAL A 134 -3.52 -19.58 -0.90
C VAL A 134 -2.34 -18.61 -0.89
N GLY A 135 -1.71 -18.36 -2.04
CA GLY A 135 -0.60 -17.40 -2.11
C GLY A 135 -1.02 -15.95 -1.83
N GLY A 136 -2.27 -15.58 -2.14
CA GLY A 136 -2.83 -14.28 -1.75
C GLY A 136 -3.00 -14.16 -0.24
N ILE A 137 -3.44 -15.23 0.43
CA ILE A 137 -3.57 -15.29 1.89
C ILE A 137 -2.18 -15.16 2.56
N VAL A 138 -1.15 -15.81 2.01
CA VAL A 138 0.23 -15.66 2.50
C VAL A 138 0.71 -14.21 2.37
N CYS A 139 0.39 -13.53 1.26
CA CYS A 139 0.70 -12.12 1.07
C CYS A 139 0.03 -11.25 2.15
N LEU A 140 -1.22 -11.54 2.52
CA LEU A 140 -1.91 -10.86 3.63
C LEU A 140 -1.24 -11.13 4.98
N GLY A 141 -0.71 -12.34 5.20
CA GLY A 141 0.10 -12.65 6.37
C GLY A 141 1.34 -11.77 6.49
N ILE A 142 2.03 -11.51 5.37
CA ILE A 142 3.18 -10.57 5.33
C ILE A 142 2.74 -9.15 5.72
N VAL A 143 1.59 -8.70 5.21
CA VAL A 143 1.02 -7.39 5.57
C VAL A 143 0.68 -7.33 7.06
N ALA A 144 0.05 -8.36 7.62
CA ALA A 144 -0.29 -8.43 9.04
C ALA A 144 0.94 -8.33 9.95
N VAL A 145 2.01 -9.05 9.62
CA VAL A 145 3.29 -8.97 10.34
C VAL A 145 3.90 -7.58 10.23
N ALA A 146 3.87 -6.97 9.05
CA ALA A 146 4.39 -5.61 8.85
C ALA A 146 3.62 -4.57 9.69
N ILE A 147 2.28 -4.66 9.74
CA ILE A 147 1.43 -3.78 10.55
C ILE A 147 1.73 -3.96 12.04
N TYR A 148 1.92 -5.21 12.49
CA TYR A 148 2.29 -5.49 13.88
C TYR A 148 3.59 -4.79 14.29
N PHE A 149 4.65 -4.91 13.47
CA PHE A 149 5.91 -4.20 13.73
C PHE A 149 5.76 -2.67 13.70
N CYS A 150 4.98 -2.14 12.75
CA CYS A 150 4.67 -0.71 12.68
C CYS A 150 3.97 -0.21 13.96
N GLY A 151 2.98 -0.96 14.44
CA GLY A 151 2.26 -0.66 15.68
C GLY A 151 3.18 -0.66 16.89
N MET A 152 4.04 -1.68 17.02
CA MET A 152 5.03 -1.73 18.11
C MET A 152 5.97 -0.52 18.09
N SER A 153 6.54 -0.17 16.93
CA SER A 153 7.42 1.00 16.81
C SER A 153 6.73 2.31 17.19
N SER A 154 5.46 2.47 16.82
CA SER A 154 4.66 3.66 17.17
C SER A 154 4.41 3.76 18.67
N VAL A 155 4.06 2.64 19.32
CA VAL A 155 3.88 2.59 20.78
C VAL A 155 5.18 2.89 21.50
N THR A 156 6.31 2.32 21.06
CA THR A 156 7.62 2.58 21.64
C THR A 156 8.01 4.06 21.52
N SER A 157 7.79 4.68 20.35
CA SER A 157 8.10 6.11 20.16
C SER A 157 7.25 7.01 21.04
N ASN A 158 5.96 6.72 21.22
CA ASN A 158 5.04 7.53 22.00
C ASN A 158 5.15 7.32 23.52
N SER A 159 5.77 6.21 23.96
CA SER A 159 5.98 5.91 25.39
C SER A 159 7.21 6.59 26.00
N ARG A 160 8.04 7.23 25.17
CA ARG A 160 9.21 8.01 25.58
C ARG A 160 8.80 9.45 25.84
#